data_AF-A0AAU3BD71-F1
#
_entry.id   AF-A0AAU3BD71-F1
#
_cell.length_a   1.000
_cell.length_b   1.000
_cell.length_c   1.000
_cell.angle_alpha   90.00
_cell.angle_beta   90.00
_cell.angle_gamma   90.00
#
_symmetry.space_group_name_H-M   'P 1'
#
loop_
_entity.id
_entity.type
_entity.pdbx_description
1 polymer ?
#
loop_
_entity_poly.entity_id
_entity_poly.type
_entity_poly.pdbx_seq_one_letter_code
_entity_poly.pdbx_strand_id
1 'polypeptide(L)'
;MNELLFAAATGVPMAAGWSLHASRLARRIEVLETPVETAGLVLDVSASIGAVGAHPRTEQVVLSDLLRLADEQMYRAKRCEAPWSNALSLEKKCPTVRGRRAGRSGTHGGTGVAA
;
A
#
# COMPACT_ATOMS: atom_id res chain seq x y z
N MET A 1 -13.80 35.48 -12.64
CA MET A 1 -13.80 34.28 -13.51
C MET A 1 -12.36 33.92 -13.91
N ASN A 2 -11.48 33.63 -12.95
CA ASN A 2 -10.07 33.35 -13.23
C ASN A 2 -9.44 32.37 -12.22
N GLU A 3 -9.87 32.42 -10.96
CA GLU A 3 -9.49 31.48 -9.89
C GLU A 3 -9.78 30.01 -10.24
N LEU A 4 -10.99 29.69 -10.71
CA LEU A 4 -11.39 28.31 -11.06
C LEU A 4 -10.64 27.77 -12.29
N LEU A 5 -10.29 28.64 -13.25
CA LEU A 5 -9.49 28.26 -14.42
C LEU A 5 -8.04 27.99 -14.02
N PHE A 6 -7.49 28.76 -13.08
CA PHE A 6 -6.12 28.56 -12.59
C PHE A 6 -5.99 27.32 -11.71
N ALA A 7 -6.98 27.08 -10.84
CA ALA A 7 -7.06 25.86 -10.02
C ALA A 7 -7.24 24.60 -10.90
N ALA A 8 -8.08 24.66 -11.95
CA ALA A 8 -8.21 23.57 -12.91
C ALA A 8 -6.92 23.35 -13.71
N ALA A 9 -6.28 24.43 -14.20
CA ALA A 9 -5.05 24.34 -14.98
C ALA A 9 -3.86 23.76 -14.20
N THR A 10 -3.84 23.93 -12.87
CA THR A 10 -2.79 23.36 -12.00
C THR A 10 -3.15 21.99 -11.44
N GLY A 11 -4.44 21.72 -11.17
CA GLY A 11 -4.92 20.43 -10.66
C GLY A 11 -4.98 19.31 -11.70
N VAL A 12 -5.29 19.64 -12.97
CA VAL A 12 -5.41 18.64 -14.06
C VAL A 12 -4.09 17.93 -14.37
N PRO A 13 -2.93 18.59 -14.48
CA PRO A 13 -1.64 17.91 -14.67
C PRO A 13 -1.27 16.99 -13.51
N MET A 14 -1.61 17.37 -12.28
CA MET A 14 -1.32 16.57 -11.09
C MET A 14 -2.22 15.33 -11.01
N ALA A 15 -3.52 15.49 -11.29
CA ALA A 15 -4.47 14.38 -11.38
C ALA A 15 -4.14 13.44 -12.56
N ALA A 16 -3.79 13.99 -13.74
CA ALA A 16 -3.40 13.19 -14.90
C ALA A 16 -2.07 12.45 -14.67
N GLY A 17 -1.10 13.11 -14.01
CA GLY A 17 0.15 12.49 -13.59
C GLY A 17 -0.08 11.33 -12.62
N TRP A 18 -0.99 11.50 -11.66
CA TRP A 18 -1.35 10.46 -10.70
C TRP A 18 -2.10 9.28 -11.34
N SER A 19 -3.05 9.56 -12.25
CA SER A 19 -3.75 8.52 -13.02
C SER A 19 -2.79 7.70 -13.87
N LEU A 20 -1.82 8.33 -14.54
CA LEU A 20 -0.79 7.62 -15.29
C LEU A 20 0.11 6.78 -14.38
N HIS A 21 0.43 7.28 -13.18
CA HIS A 21 1.21 6.54 -12.20
C HIS A 21 0.46 5.30 -11.69
N ALA A 22 -0.83 5.45 -11.38
CA ALA A 22 -1.71 4.37 -10.97
C ALA A 22 -1.85 3.30 -12.07
N SER A 23 -2.05 3.70 -13.34
CA SER A 23 -2.12 2.76 -14.46
C SER A 23 -0.81 2.01 -14.70
N ARG A 24 0.34 2.67 -14.54
CA ARG A 24 1.66 2.02 -14.63
C ARG A 24 1.89 1.04 -13.48
N LEU A 25 1.45 1.37 -12.27
CA LEU A 25 1.53 0.48 -11.12
C LEU A 25 0.64 -0.75 -11.32
N ALA A 26 -0.60 -0.57 -11.78
CA ALA A 26 -1.53 -1.66 -12.08
C ALA A 26 -0.95 -2.64 -13.11
N ARG A 27 -0.38 -2.13 -14.21
CA ARG A 27 0.28 -2.98 -15.23
C ARG A 27 1.46 -3.77 -14.65
N ARG A 28 2.23 -3.19 -13.74
CA ARG A 28 3.34 -3.91 -13.09
C ARG A 28 2.84 -4.99 -12.13
N ILE A 29 1.74 -4.74 -11.44
CA ILE A 29 1.10 -5.75 -10.58
C ILE A 29 0.64 -6.94 -11.41
N GLU A 30 0.00 -6.70 -12.54
CA GLU A 30 -0.43 -7.78 -13.45
C GLU A 30 0.74 -8.69 -13.89
N VAL A 31 1.91 -8.10 -14.17
CA VAL A 31 3.13 -8.88 -14.46
C VAL A 31 3.64 -9.65 -13.23
N LEU A 32 3.54 -9.07 -12.04
CA LEU A 32 3.95 -9.75 -10.80
C LEU A 32 3.04 -10.92 -10.41
N GLU A 33 1.81 -10.94 -10.89
CA GLU A 33 0.82 -12.00 -10.66
C GLU A 33 0.83 -13.06 -11.78
N THR A 34 1.75 -12.94 -12.74
CA THR A 34 1.91 -13.96 -13.79
C THR A 34 2.43 -15.27 -13.15
N PRO A 35 1.78 -16.42 -13.41
CA PRO A 35 2.23 -17.70 -12.88
C PRO A 35 3.69 -17.99 -13.20
N VAL A 36 4.40 -18.59 -12.24
CA VAL A 36 5.84 -18.88 -12.37
C VAL A 36 6.05 -20.38 -12.46
N GLU A 37 6.74 -20.82 -13.51
CA GLU A 37 7.19 -22.20 -13.63
C GLU A 37 8.46 -22.42 -12.82
N THR A 38 8.43 -23.37 -11.88
CA THR A 38 9.61 -23.77 -11.10
C THR A 38 9.55 -25.25 -10.76
N ALA A 39 10.66 -25.95 -10.95
CA ALA A 39 10.78 -27.40 -10.70
C ALA A 39 9.67 -28.26 -11.38
N GLY A 40 9.20 -27.86 -12.57
CA GLY A 40 8.14 -28.55 -13.30
C GLY A 40 6.73 -28.32 -12.77
N LEU A 41 6.55 -27.38 -11.82
CA LEU A 41 5.27 -26.96 -11.28
C LEU A 41 4.95 -25.53 -11.72
N VAL A 42 3.68 -25.25 -12.00
CA VAL A 42 3.16 -23.89 -12.21
C VAL A 42 2.68 -23.37 -10.85
N LEU A 43 3.25 -22.27 -10.39
CA LEU A 43 2.85 -21.62 -9.14
C LEU A 43 2.03 -20.36 -9.44
N ASP A 44 0.78 -20.34 -8.99
CA ASP A 44 -0.02 -19.12 -8.94
C ASP A 44 0.54 -18.21 -7.85
N VAL A 45 0.93 -16.99 -8.25
CA VAL A 45 1.53 -16.00 -7.36
C VAL A 45 0.65 -14.76 -7.29
N SER A 46 0.58 -14.15 -6.12
CA SER A 46 -0.08 -12.86 -5.92
C SER A 46 0.87 -11.88 -5.26
N ALA A 47 0.69 -10.59 -5.54
CA ALA A 47 1.44 -9.53 -4.90
C ALA A 47 0.48 -8.64 -4.11
N SER A 48 0.91 -8.17 -2.94
CA SER A 48 0.20 -7.13 -2.19
C SER A 48 1.11 -5.93 -2.04
N ILE A 49 0.73 -4.79 -2.61
CA ILE A 49 1.54 -3.57 -2.58
C ILE A 49 0.90 -2.51 -1.66
N GLY A 50 1.72 -1.91 -0.80
CA GLY A 50 1.36 -0.72 -0.04
C GLY A 50 2.06 0.51 -0.57
N ALA A 51 1.32 1.58 -0.84
CA ALA A 51 1.86 2.82 -1.39
C ALA A 51 1.57 4.03 -0.49
N VAL A 52 2.46 5.03 -0.55
CA VAL A 52 2.26 6.36 0.02
C VAL A 52 2.85 7.38 -0.95
N GLY A 53 2.13 8.47 -1.18
CA GLY A 53 2.62 9.65 -1.89
C GLY A 53 2.84 10.78 -0.91
N ALA A 54 3.92 11.53 -1.08
CA ALA A 54 4.18 12.76 -0.34
C ALA A 54 4.84 13.78 -1.26
N HIS A 55 4.44 15.04 -1.17
CA HIS A 55 5.04 16.09 -1.99
C HIS A 55 6.15 16.81 -1.18
N PRO A 56 7.44 16.61 -1.53
CA PRO A 56 8.57 16.96 -0.66
C PRO A 56 8.77 18.46 -0.44
N ARG A 57 8.12 19.31 -1.24
CA ARG A 57 8.18 20.78 -1.08
C ARG A 57 7.08 21.34 -0.19
N THR A 58 5.99 20.61 0.01
CA THR A 58 4.81 21.06 0.77
C THR A 58 4.63 20.29 2.07
N GLU A 59 5.22 19.11 2.16
CA GLU A 59 5.11 18.22 3.30
C GLU A 59 6.49 17.96 3.90
N GLN A 60 6.69 18.30 5.18
CA GLN A 60 7.88 17.88 5.92
C GLN A 60 7.69 16.44 6.36
N VAL A 61 8.29 15.52 5.61
CA VAL A 61 8.14 14.07 5.83
C VAL A 61 9.50 13.41 6.06
N VAL A 62 9.55 12.53 7.05
CA VAL A 62 10.72 11.68 7.31
C VAL A 62 10.57 10.40 6.49
N LEU A 63 11.61 9.97 5.77
CA LEU A 63 11.55 8.77 4.93
C LEU A 63 11.09 7.52 5.72
N SER A 64 11.59 7.36 6.94
CA SER A 64 11.20 6.24 7.81
C SER A 64 9.69 6.22 8.10
N ASP A 65 9.03 7.39 8.12
CA ASP A 65 7.59 7.49 8.35
C ASP A 65 6.80 7.12 7.09
N LEU A 66 7.28 7.51 5.91
CA LEU A 66 6.70 7.10 4.65
C LEU A 66 6.81 5.58 4.45
N LEU A 67 7.97 4.99 4.72
CA LEU A 67 8.16 3.54 4.66
C LEU A 67 7.22 2.82 5.64
N ARG A 68 7.07 3.37 6.86
CA ARG A 68 6.14 2.80 7.85
C ARG A 68 4.70 2.85 7.38
N LEU A 69 4.27 3.93 6.73
CA LEU A 69 2.92 4.09 6.19
C LEU A 69 2.67 3.14 5.00
N ALA A 70 3.62 3.03 4.08
CA ALA A 70 3.55 2.06 2.98
C ALA A 70 3.37 0.63 3.52
N ASP A 71 4.13 0.24 4.55
CA ASP A 71 3.99 -1.05 5.22
C ASP A 71 2.59 -1.28 5.82
N GLU A 72 1.96 -0.23 6.38
CA GLU A 72 0.59 -0.34 6.90
C GLU A 72 -0.43 -0.57 5.78
N GLN A 73 -0.25 0.09 4.64
CA GLN A 73 -1.13 -0.13 3.49
C GLN A 73 -0.92 -1.51 2.88
N MET A 74 0.31 -2.00 2.82
CA MET A 74 0.58 -3.38 2.41
C MET A 74 -0.12 -4.37 3.36
N TYR A 75 -0.04 -4.14 4.67
CA TYR A 75 -0.71 -4.99 5.64
C TYR A 75 -2.24 -4.96 5.49
N ARG A 76 -2.82 -3.79 5.19
CA ARG A 76 -4.24 -3.66 4.86
C ARG A 76 -4.60 -4.43 3.58
N ALA A 77 -3.82 -4.29 2.52
CA ALA A 77 -3.99 -5.05 1.28
C ALA A 77 -4.01 -6.56 1.56
N LYS A 78 -3.04 -7.05 2.34
CA LYS A 78 -2.96 -8.46 2.78
C LYS A 78 -4.14 -8.93 3.65
N ARG A 79 -4.76 -8.03 4.42
CA ARG A 79 -5.90 -8.35 5.29
C ARG A 79 -7.23 -8.33 4.55
N CYS A 80 -7.35 -7.49 3.53
CA CYS A 80 -8.57 -7.32 2.73
C CYS A 80 -8.54 -8.13 1.43
N GLU A 81 -7.54 -8.98 1.23
CA GLU A 81 -7.32 -9.74 -0.02
C GLU A 81 -7.32 -8.85 -1.27
N ALA A 82 -6.84 -7.61 -1.13
CA ALA A 82 -6.71 -6.68 -2.24
C ALA A 82 -5.29 -6.77 -2.84
N PRO A 83 -5.14 -6.69 -4.18
CA PRO A 83 -3.82 -6.75 -4.83
C PRO A 83 -2.92 -5.54 -4.47
N TRP A 84 -3.52 -4.40 -4.10
CA TRP A 84 -2.77 -3.25 -3.58
C TRP A 84 -3.65 -2.30 -2.77
N SER A 85 -3.01 -1.42 -1.99
CA SER A 85 -3.67 -0.35 -1.22
C SER A 85 -2.77 0.89 -1.14
N ASN A 86 -3.36 2.07 -1.20
CA ASN A 86 -2.66 3.35 -1.13
C ASN A 86 -3.12 4.18 0.08
N ALA A 87 -2.17 4.83 0.75
CA ALA A 87 -2.43 5.69 1.88
C ALA A 87 -3.12 6.98 1.38
N LEU A 88 -4.36 7.19 1.83
CA LEU A 88 -5.09 8.44 1.59
C LEU A 88 -4.77 9.52 2.64
N SER A 89 -3.99 9.17 3.66
CA SER A 89 -3.56 10.05 4.75
C SER A 89 -2.20 9.59 5.28
N LEU A 90 -1.40 10.54 5.75
CA LEU A 90 -0.10 10.30 6.40
C LEU A 90 -0.23 9.88 7.88
N GLU A 91 -1.45 9.71 8.37
CA GLU A 91 -1.70 9.19 9.71
C GLU A 91 -1.38 7.70 9.81
N LYS A 92 -0.52 7.35 10.76
CA LYS A 92 -0.20 5.96 11.11
C LYS A 92 -1.34 5.38 11.94
N LYS A 93 -1.97 4.31 11.47
CA LYS A 93 -3.15 3.69 12.10
C LYS A 93 -2.84 2.38 12.83
N CYS A 94 -1.72 1.73 12.53
CA CYS A 94 -1.36 0.49 13.23
C CYS A 94 -0.57 0.78 14.51
N PRO A 95 -0.99 0.24 15.66
CA PRO A 95 -0.30 0.45 16.93
C PRO A 95 1.12 -0.15 16.90
N THR A 96 1.99 0.42 17.71
CA THR A 96 3.37 -0.06 17.88
C THR A 96 3.57 -0.64 19.28
N VAL A 97 4.39 -1.67 19.37
CA VAL A 97 4.90 -2.27 20.62
C VAL A 97 6.41 -2.07 20.60
N ARG A 98 6.93 -1.30 21.55
CA ARG A 98 8.38 -0.98 21.66
C ARG A 98 8.99 -0.43 20.36
N GLY A 99 8.27 0.46 19.67
CA GLY A 99 8.73 1.06 18.41
C GLY A 99 8.62 0.15 17.18
N ARG A 100 8.20 -1.11 17.32
CA ARG A 100 7.88 -2.01 16.20
C ARG A 100 6.37 -2.13 16.00
N ARG A 101 5.92 -2.43 14.77
CA ARG A 101 4.50 -2.69 14.49
C ARG A 101 4.01 -3.87 15.33
N ALA A 102 2.84 -3.75 15.98
CA ALA A 102 2.20 -4.90 16.63
C ALA A 102 2.03 -6.05 15.61
N GLY A 103 2.48 -7.25 15.99
CA GLY A 103 2.38 -8.43 15.15
C GLY A 103 0.92 -8.79 14.84
N ARG A 104 0.71 -9.65 13.84
CA ARG A 104 -0.59 -10.29 13.64
C ARG A 104 -0.87 -11.14 14.88
N SER A 105 -2.09 -11.12 15.41
CA SER A 105 -2.48 -12.11 16.42
C SER A 105 -2.22 -13.49 15.83
N GLY A 106 -1.28 -14.23 16.42
CA GLY A 106 -1.01 -15.59 16.00
C GLY A 106 -2.24 -16.46 16.21
N THR A 107 -2.23 -17.65 15.63
CA THR A 107 -3.10 -18.73 16.05
C THR A 107 -2.71 -19.06 17.49
N HIS A 108 -3.48 -18.55 18.46
CA HIS A 108 -3.34 -18.99 19.83
C HIS A 108 -3.93 -20.40 19.80
N GLY A 109 -3.09 -21.43 19.97
CA GLY A 109 -3.57 -22.80 20.09
C GLY A 109 -4.54 -22.82 21.25
N GLY A 110 -5.84 -22.87 20.95
CA GLY A 110 -6.85 -23.05 21.97
C GLY A 110 -6.48 -24.33 22.70
N THR A 111 -6.16 -24.21 23.98
CA THR A 111 -6.05 -25.36 24.89
C THR A 111 -7.46 -25.91 25.03
N GLY A 112 -7.87 -26.69 24.04
CA GLY A 112 -9.03 -27.55 24.08
C GLY A 112 -8.66 -28.83 24.83
N VAL A 113 -9.62 -29.25 25.66
CA VAL A 113 -9.68 -30.49 26.46
C VAL A 113 -9.03 -30.43 27.84
N ALA A 114 -9.79 -29.88 28.79
CA ALA A 114 -9.80 -30.41 30.15
C ALA A 114 -10.60 -31.72 30.13
N ALA A 115 -9.96 -32.81 30.58
CA ALA A 115 -10.59 -34.08 30.90
C ALA A 115 -11.36 -34.01 32.22
#